data_AF-A0A8S3FQC8-F1
#
_entry.id   AF-A0A8S3FQC8-F1
#
_cell.length_a   1.000
_cell.length_b   1.000
_cell.length_c   1.000
_cell.angle_alpha   90.00
_cell.angle_beta   90.00
_cell.angle_gamma   90.00
#
_symmetry.space_group_name_H-M   'P 1'
#
loop_
_entity.id
_entity.type
_entity.pdbx_description
1 polymer ?
#
loop_
_entity_poly.entity_id
_entity_poly.type
_entity_poly.pdbx_seq_one_letter_code
_entity_poly.pdbx_strand_id
1 'polypeptide(L)'
;MFIPAIIVAIYYHLYIEALVYFFNMFFSTFYHACDQDLHKFCMFKYDGLQLSDFIGSYASFVITLITLSIIPRAVKVFLFVLGLLACVTINSRDRFDDLQFIALISITFSFTIVTWVTVSIKKHRLQPSLKRLLWITPGLVLAIIGLILFTAVETEDNYWYIHSLWHILMAASILFFIPKKL
;
A
#
# COMPACT_ATOMS: atom_id res chain seq x y z
N MET A 1 7.24 8.31 -3.31
CA MET A 1 8.30 7.86 -4.27
C MET A 1 8.58 6.36 -4.09
N PHE A 2 8.15 5.51 -5.02
CA PHE A 2 8.24 4.03 -4.89
C PHE A 2 9.44 3.39 -5.62
N ILE A 3 10.30 4.17 -6.28
CA ILE A 3 11.42 3.67 -7.11
C ILE A 3 12.24 2.57 -6.40
N PRO A 4 12.70 2.76 -5.14
CA PRO A 4 13.46 1.71 -4.46
C PRO A 4 12.66 0.41 -4.30
N ALA A 5 11.38 0.50 -3.95
CA ALA A 5 10.50 -0.66 -3.78
C ALA A 5 10.26 -1.39 -5.10
N ILE A 6 10.12 -0.66 -6.21
CA ILE A 6 9.98 -1.21 -7.57
C ILE A 6 11.25 -2.00 -7.95
N ILE A 7 12.43 -1.40 -7.78
CA ILE A 7 13.71 -2.05 -8.09
C ILE A 7 13.87 -3.33 -7.28
N VAL A 8 13.60 -3.27 -5.97
CA VAL A 8 13.70 -4.43 -5.07
C VAL A 8 12.69 -5.52 -5.44
N ALA A 9 11.45 -5.15 -5.80
CA ALA A 9 10.43 -6.10 -6.23
C ALA A 9 10.83 -6.81 -7.54
N ILE A 10 11.35 -6.08 -8.53
CA ILE A 10 11.87 -6.66 -9.78
C ILE A 10 13.03 -7.61 -9.48
N TYR A 11 13.98 -7.21 -8.64
CA TYR A 11 15.13 -8.03 -8.25
C TYR A 11 14.71 -9.38 -7.64
N TYR A 12 13.64 -9.42 -6.84
CA TYR A 12 13.11 -10.66 -6.26
C TYR A 12 12.08 -11.39 -7.14
N HIS A 13 11.89 -10.97 -8.39
CA HIS A 13 10.91 -11.52 -9.35
C HIS A 13 9.44 -11.40 -8.88
N LEU A 14 9.13 -10.33 -8.15
CA LEU A 14 7.80 -9.94 -7.67
C LEU A 14 7.17 -8.94 -8.65
N TYR A 15 6.90 -9.40 -9.88
CA TYR A 15 6.49 -8.53 -10.99
C TYR A 15 5.11 -7.88 -10.80
N ILE A 16 4.18 -8.55 -10.10
CA ILE A 16 2.84 -7.99 -9.83
C ILE A 16 2.97 -6.82 -8.86
N GLU A 17 3.74 -7.00 -7.79
CA GLU A 17 4.06 -5.98 -6.81
C GLU A 17 4.76 -4.78 -7.47
N ALA A 18 5.79 -5.04 -8.29
CA ALA A 18 6.51 -4.01 -9.01
C ALA A 18 5.58 -3.20 -9.93
N LEU A 19 4.68 -3.86 -10.67
CA LEU A 19 3.72 -3.21 -11.54
C LEU A 19 2.75 -2.32 -10.75
N VAL A 20 2.23 -2.82 -9.63
CA VAL A 20 1.30 -2.06 -8.77
C VAL A 20 1.99 -0.83 -8.17
N TYR A 21 3.23 -0.98 -7.67
CA TYR A 21 4.00 0.15 -7.14
C TYR A 21 4.34 1.18 -8.22
N PHE A 22 4.66 0.73 -9.43
CA PHE A 22 4.88 1.61 -10.57
C PHE A 22 3.61 2.37 -10.96
N PHE A 23 2.48 1.66 -11.08
CA PHE A 23 1.18 2.25 -11.39
C PHE A 23 0.82 3.33 -10.36
N ASN A 24 0.92 3.01 -9.07
CA ASN A 24 0.65 3.96 -8.00
C ASN A 24 1.55 5.19 -8.10
N MET A 25 2.86 4.99 -8.20
CA MET A 25 3.81 6.09 -8.30
C MET A 25 3.54 6.99 -9.51
N PHE A 26 3.26 6.39 -10.67
CA PHE A 26 2.96 7.12 -11.90
C PHE A 26 1.73 8.01 -11.70
N PHE A 27 0.58 7.44 -11.35
CA PHE A 27 -0.65 8.20 -11.24
C PHE A 27 -0.63 9.20 -10.08
N SER A 28 -0.02 8.85 -8.95
CA SER A 28 0.19 9.78 -7.83
C SER A 28 1.01 11.00 -8.22
N THR A 29 2.10 10.79 -8.97
CA THR A 29 2.95 11.90 -9.43
C THR A 29 2.20 12.83 -10.37
N PHE A 30 1.47 12.30 -11.36
CA PHE A 30 0.73 13.12 -12.32
C PHE A 30 -0.53 13.76 -11.72
N TYR A 31 -1.19 13.09 -10.78
CA TYR A 31 -2.31 13.65 -10.02
C TYR A 31 -1.86 14.87 -9.23
N HIS A 32 -0.85 14.73 -8.36
CA HIS A 32 -0.35 15.84 -7.57
C HIS A 32 0.33 16.92 -8.41
N ALA A 33 0.92 16.59 -9.57
CA ALA A 33 1.42 17.62 -10.49
C ALA A 33 0.30 18.44 -11.14
N CYS A 34 -0.88 17.83 -11.38
CA CYS A 34 -2.05 18.50 -11.95
C CYS A 34 -2.84 19.30 -10.89
N ASP A 35 -2.82 18.85 -9.64
CA ASP A 35 -3.45 19.51 -8.49
C ASP A 35 -2.75 20.81 -8.04
N GLN A 36 -1.47 20.99 -8.41
CA GLN A 36 -0.69 22.18 -8.03
C GLN A 36 -1.06 23.41 -8.88
N ASP A 37 -1.34 24.53 -8.20
CA ASP A 37 -1.73 25.80 -8.84
C ASP A 37 -0.62 26.44 -9.72
N LEU A 38 0.65 26.14 -9.43
CA LEU A 38 1.78 26.82 -10.07
C LEU A 38 2.02 26.35 -11.52
N HIS A 39 1.74 25.07 -11.82
CA HIS A 39 1.93 24.47 -13.14
C HIS A 39 0.89 23.36 -13.36
N LYS A 40 -0.33 23.73 -13.81
CA LYS A 40 -1.40 22.76 -14.14
C LYS A 40 -1.01 21.87 -15.31
N PHE A 41 -0.22 20.83 -15.06
CA PHE A 41 0.19 19.84 -16.04
C PHE A 41 -0.72 18.61 -15.95
N CYS A 42 -1.89 18.70 -16.59
CA CYS A 42 -2.87 17.62 -16.59
C CYS A 42 -2.81 16.85 -17.92
N MET A 43 -2.14 15.69 -17.92
CA MET A 43 -2.08 14.80 -19.08
C MET A 43 -3.46 14.18 -19.41
N PHE A 44 -4.27 13.95 -18.38
CA PHE A 44 -5.63 13.39 -18.47
C PHE A 44 -6.62 14.23 -17.65
N LYS A 45 -7.90 13.87 -17.70
CA LYS A 45 -8.93 14.48 -16.83
C LYS A 45 -8.57 14.28 -15.35
N TYR A 46 -8.70 15.36 -14.57
CA TYR A 46 -8.43 15.36 -13.13
C TYR A 46 -9.11 14.20 -12.40
N ASP A 47 -10.41 14.02 -12.58
CA ASP A 47 -11.18 12.91 -11.98
C ASP A 47 -10.58 11.52 -12.27
N GLY A 48 -10.02 11.33 -13.48
CA GLY A 48 -9.39 10.07 -13.87
C GLY A 48 -8.02 9.86 -13.21
N LEU A 49 -7.23 10.93 -13.08
CA LEU A 49 -5.95 10.90 -12.37
C LEU A 49 -6.17 10.64 -10.87
N GLN A 50 -7.11 11.36 -10.26
CA GLN A 50 -7.49 11.19 -8.87
C GLN A 50 -7.96 9.76 -8.59
N LEU A 51 -8.90 9.24 -9.38
CA LEU A 51 -9.36 7.85 -9.24
C LEU A 51 -8.23 6.83 -9.36
N SER A 52 -7.31 7.03 -10.31
CA SER A 52 -6.19 6.13 -10.52
C SER A 52 -5.17 6.19 -9.38
N ASP A 53 -4.94 7.37 -8.81
CA ASP A 53 -4.09 7.55 -7.62
C ASP A 53 -4.67 6.81 -6.40
N PHE A 54 -5.96 6.99 -6.11
CA PHE A 54 -6.64 6.29 -5.00
C PHE A 54 -6.62 4.76 -5.18
N ILE A 55 -6.97 4.26 -6.37
CA ILE A 55 -6.94 2.81 -6.65
C ILE A 55 -5.50 2.29 -6.57
N GLY A 56 -4.53 3.02 -7.11
CA GLY A 56 -3.11 2.65 -7.09
C GLY A 56 -2.57 2.57 -5.67
N SER A 57 -2.90 3.55 -4.83
CA SER A 57 -2.56 3.58 -3.42
C SER A 57 -3.17 2.39 -2.70
N TYR A 58 -4.49 2.19 -2.83
CA TYR A 58 -5.18 1.04 -2.26
C TYR A 58 -4.54 -0.30 -2.67
N ALA A 59 -4.32 -0.49 -3.97
CA ALA A 59 -3.72 -1.71 -4.51
C ALA A 59 -2.32 -1.94 -3.92
N SER A 60 -1.51 -0.89 -3.77
CA SER A 60 -0.16 -0.96 -3.19
C SER A 60 -0.18 -1.41 -1.73
N PHE A 61 -1.11 -0.89 -0.92
CA PHE A 61 -1.27 -1.34 0.47
C PHE A 61 -1.68 -2.81 0.53
N VAL A 62 -2.70 -3.19 -0.23
CA VAL A 62 -3.27 -4.54 -0.18
C VAL A 62 -2.30 -5.59 -0.70
N ILE A 63 -1.62 -5.35 -1.83
CA ILE A 63 -0.63 -6.31 -2.34
C ILE A 63 0.52 -6.48 -1.33
N THR A 64 0.97 -5.40 -0.69
CA THR A 64 2.04 -5.46 0.31
C THR A 64 1.64 -6.32 1.51
N LEU A 65 0.44 -6.10 2.07
CA LEU A 65 -0.08 -6.87 3.20
C LEU A 65 -0.32 -8.34 2.83
N ILE A 66 -0.95 -8.60 1.68
CA ILE A 66 -1.17 -9.97 1.19
C ILE A 66 0.18 -10.68 0.98
N THR A 67 1.21 -9.98 0.52
CA THR A 67 2.55 -10.56 0.34
C THR A 67 3.17 -10.98 1.69
N LEU A 68 2.85 -10.31 2.79
CA LEU A 68 3.24 -10.70 4.15
C LEU A 68 2.49 -11.93 4.69
N SER A 69 1.30 -12.26 4.16
CA SER A 69 0.52 -13.43 4.60
C SER A 69 1.19 -14.77 4.28
N ILE A 70 0.89 -15.82 5.05
CA ILE A 70 1.50 -17.16 4.90
C ILE A 70 0.53 -18.12 4.23
N ILE A 71 0.24 -17.86 2.95
CA ILE A 71 -0.65 -18.67 2.10
C ILE A 71 -0.05 -18.87 0.70
N PRO A 72 -0.54 -19.84 -0.11
CA PRO A 72 -0.02 -20.08 -1.46
C PRO A 72 -0.17 -18.86 -2.38
N ARG A 73 0.78 -18.68 -3.31
CA ARG A 73 0.81 -17.54 -4.24
C ARG A 73 -0.47 -17.40 -5.07
N ALA A 74 -1.06 -18.50 -5.52
CA ALA A 74 -2.31 -18.47 -6.28
C ALA A 74 -3.45 -17.83 -5.48
N VAL A 75 -3.56 -18.14 -4.18
CA VAL A 75 -4.57 -17.57 -3.28
C VAL A 75 -4.30 -16.07 -3.05
N LYS A 76 -3.03 -15.68 -2.91
CA LYS A 76 -2.66 -14.25 -2.80
C LYS A 76 -3.12 -13.44 -3.99
N VAL A 77 -2.84 -13.92 -5.21
CA VAL A 77 -3.24 -13.24 -6.45
C VAL A 77 -4.77 -13.20 -6.56
N PHE A 78 -5.46 -14.30 -6.24
CA PHE A 78 -6.92 -14.33 -6.24
C PHE A 78 -7.52 -13.28 -5.28
N LEU A 79 -7.05 -13.24 -4.03
CA LEU A 79 -7.53 -12.27 -3.03
C LEU A 79 -7.21 -10.82 -3.44
N PHE A 80 -6.03 -10.58 -3.99
CA PHE A 80 -5.65 -9.26 -4.49
C PHE A 80 -6.57 -8.79 -5.62
N VAL A 81 -6.81 -9.63 -6.62
CA VAL A 81 -7.70 -9.30 -7.75
C VAL A 81 -9.14 -9.10 -7.26
N LEU A 82 -9.63 -9.96 -6.37
CA LEU A 82 -10.96 -9.83 -5.77
C LEU A 82 -11.11 -8.49 -5.02
N GLY A 83 -10.13 -8.14 -4.19
CA GLY A 83 -10.10 -6.87 -3.45
C GLY A 83 -10.03 -5.66 -4.40
N LEU A 84 -9.25 -5.74 -5.47
CA LEU A 84 -9.15 -4.69 -6.48
C LEU A 84 -10.49 -4.47 -7.20
N LEU A 85 -11.17 -5.54 -7.62
CA LEU A 85 -12.48 -5.46 -8.28
C LEU A 85 -13.56 -4.89 -7.35
N ALA A 86 -13.56 -5.29 -6.08
CA ALA A 86 -14.43 -4.72 -5.06
C ALA A 86 -14.15 -3.23 -4.89
N CYS A 87 -12.88 -2.84 -4.75
CA CYS A 87 -12.47 -1.44 -4.61
C CYS A 87 -12.94 -0.58 -5.80
N VAL A 88 -12.72 -1.02 -7.03
CA VAL A 88 -13.19 -0.30 -8.24
C VAL A 88 -14.70 -0.14 -8.24
N THR A 89 -15.44 -1.20 -7.89
CA THR A 89 -16.91 -1.17 -7.90
C THR A 89 -17.46 -0.22 -6.83
N ILE A 90 -16.88 -0.22 -5.64
CA ILE A 90 -17.34 0.64 -4.53
C ILE A 90 -17.03 2.11 -4.85
N ASN A 91 -15.78 2.42 -5.25
CA ASN A 91 -15.37 3.79 -5.59
C ASN A 91 -16.10 4.37 -6.81
N SER A 92 -16.69 3.52 -7.65
CA SER A 92 -17.52 3.98 -8.77
C SER A 92 -18.90 4.50 -8.36
N ARG A 93 -19.38 4.18 -7.14
CA ARG A 93 -20.73 4.55 -6.67
C ARG A 93 -20.75 5.75 -5.74
N ASP A 94 -19.85 5.79 -4.77
CA ASP A 94 -19.59 6.96 -3.92
C ASP A 94 -18.10 7.23 -3.97
N ARG A 95 -17.73 8.43 -4.42
CA ARG A 95 -16.35 8.82 -4.66
C ARG A 95 -15.64 8.95 -3.31
N PHE A 96 -14.71 8.04 -3.05
CA PHE A 96 -13.59 8.16 -2.10
C PHE A 96 -13.99 8.55 -0.67
N ASP A 97 -14.53 7.59 0.07
CA ASP A 97 -14.69 7.71 1.52
C ASP A 97 -13.45 7.13 2.22
N ASP A 98 -12.74 7.95 2.99
CA ASP A 98 -11.56 7.57 3.78
C ASP A 98 -11.86 6.37 4.69
N LEU A 99 -13.11 6.25 5.17
CA LEU A 99 -13.55 5.12 5.99
C LEU A 99 -13.45 3.79 5.22
N GLN A 100 -13.77 3.77 3.93
CA GLN A 100 -13.68 2.56 3.09
C GLN A 100 -12.24 2.15 2.89
N PHE A 101 -11.35 3.12 2.66
CA PHE A 101 -9.92 2.89 2.54
C PHE A 101 -9.36 2.26 3.83
N ILE A 102 -9.66 2.86 4.99
CA ILE A 102 -9.25 2.37 6.30
C ILE A 102 -9.84 0.97 6.56
N ALA A 103 -11.13 0.76 6.29
CA ALA A 103 -11.80 -0.51 6.52
C ALA A 103 -11.14 -1.65 5.74
N LEU A 104 -10.85 -1.43 4.47
CA LEU A 104 -10.36 -2.48 3.58
C LEU A 104 -8.88 -2.83 3.84
N ILE A 105 -8.07 -1.83 4.21
CA ILE A 105 -6.71 -2.06 4.72
C ILE A 105 -6.76 -2.82 6.05
N SER A 106 -7.67 -2.44 6.96
CA SER A 106 -7.83 -3.11 8.26
C SER A 106 -8.26 -4.57 8.13
N ILE A 107 -9.16 -4.87 7.19
CA ILE A 107 -9.57 -6.24 6.84
C ILE A 107 -8.36 -7.04 6.33
N THR A 108 -7.59 -6.47 5.40
CA THR A 108 -6.42 -7.16 4.82
C THR A 108 -5.31 -7.38 5.86
N PHE A 109 -5.09 -6.41 6.75
CA PHE A 109 -4.14 -6.52 7.86
C PHE A 109 -4.58 -7.63 8.84
N SER A 110 -5.85 -7.61 9.27
CA SER A 110 -6.42 -8.63 10.16
C SER A 110 -6.30 -10.02 9.55
N PHE A 111 -6.62 -10.17 8.26
CA PHE A 111 -6.44 -11.43 7.53
C PHE A 111 -4.98 -11.89 7.57
N THR A 112 -4.03 -11.00 7.32
CA THR A 112 -2.59 -11.30 7.37
C THR A 112 -2.19 -11.84 8.75
N ILE A 113 -2.62 -11.19 9.84
CA ILE A 113 -2.37 -11.65 11.21
C ILE A 113 -3.02 -13.01 11.48
N VAL A 114 -4.25 -13.25 11.01
CA VAL A 114 -4.90 -14.56 11.15
C VAL A 114 -4.08 -15.65 10.44
N THR A 115 -3.52 -15.40 9.25
CA THR A 115 -2.65 -16.40 8.59
C THR A 115 -1.39 -16.70 9.40
N TRP A 116 -0.82 -15.70 10.09
CA TRP A 116 0.34 -15.87 10.95
C TRP A 116 0.00 -16.73 12.17
N VAL A 117 -1.09 -16.41 12.86
CA VAL A 117 -1.55 -17.14 14.05
C VAL A 117 -1.91 -18.59 13.70
N THR A 118 -2.72 -18.81 12.67
CA THR A 118 -3.16 -20.15 12.26
C THR A 118 -1.99 -21.05 11.87
N VAL A 119 -1.03 -20.53 11.08
CA VAL A 119 0.16 -21.29 10.71
C VAL A 119 1.08 -21.50 11.92
N SER A 120 1.16 -20.54 12.85
CA SER A 120 1.94 -20.68 14.07
C SER A 120 1.43 -21.82 14.96
N ILE A 121 0.11 -21.88 15.16
CA ILE A 121 -0.55 -22.95 15.91
C ILE A 121 -0.30 -24.30 15.24
N LYS A 122 -0.54 -24.40 13.93
CA LYS A 122 -0.37 -25.65 13.16
C LYS A 122 1.07 -26.17 13.17
N LYS A 123 2.07 -25.27 13.18
CA LYS A 123 3.49 -25.63 13.19
C LYS A 123 4.09 -25.69 14.59
N HIS A 124 3.32 -25.42 15.64
CA HIS A 124 3.78 -25.26 17.03
C HIS A 124 5.03 -24.35 17.15
N ARG A 125 5.09 -23.30 16.33
CA ARG A 125 6.22 -22.37 16.27
C ARG A 125 5.76 -21.01 15.77
N LEU A 126 6.29 -19.92 16.34
CA LEU A 126 6.00 -18.56 15.91
C LEU A 126 6.33 -18.36 14.42
N GLN A 127 5.32 -17.93 13.66
CA GLN A 127 5.37 -17.61 12.24
C GLN A 127 4.73 -16.23 12.00
N PRO A 128 5.39 -15.34 11.23
CA PRO A 128 6.76 -15.47 10.73
C PRO A 128 7.76 -15.55 11.89
N SER A 129 8.97 -16.05 11.61
CA SER A 129 10.00 -16.19 12.64
C SER A 129 10.29 -14.85 13.34
N LEU A 130 10.74 -14.89 14.60
CA LEU A 130 11.09 -13.67 15.35
C LEU A 130 12.07 -12.77 14.58
N LYS A 131 13.07 -13.36 13.92
CA LYS A 131 13.99 -12.63 13.04
C LYS A 131 13.24 -11.86 11.95
N ARG A 132 12.27 -12.49 11.29
CA ARG A 132 11.48 -11.85 10.24
C ARG A 132 10.54 -10.77 10.81
N LEU A 133 9.96 -10.99 12.00
CA LEU A 133 9.19 -9.95 12.69
C LEU A 133 10.05 -8.72 12.98
N LEU A 134 11.26 -8.90 13.54
CA LEU A 134 12.20 -7.82 13.80
C LEU A 134 12.61 -7.07 12.52
N TRP A 135 12.70 -7.74 11.38
CA TRP A 135 12.96 -7.08 10.08
C TRP A 135 11.77 -6.25 9.57
N ILE A 136 10.54 -6.66 9.88
CA ILE A 136 9.31 -5.97 9.49
C ILE A 136 9.04 -4.77 10.43
N THR A 137 9.48 -4.83 11.68
CA THR A 137 9.20 -3.81 12.72
C THR A 137 9.56 -2.38 12.29
N PRO A 138 10.74 -2.07 11.70
CA PRO A 138 11.03 -0.72 11.24
C PRO A 138 10.03 -0.21 10.20
N GLY A 139 9.61 -1.08 9.26
CA GLY A 139 8.57 -0.75 8.29
C GLY A 139 7.23 -0.46 8.96
N LEU A 140 6.86 -1.26 9.96
CA LEU A 140 5.61 -1.04 10.71
C LEU A 140 5.64 0.29 11.45
N VAL A 141 6.76 0.64 12.08
CA VAL A 141 6.94 1.94 12.76
C VAL A 141 6.79 3.09 11.76
N LEU A 142 7.46 3.02 10.60
CA LEU A 142 7.34 4.03 9.55
C LEU A 142 5.90 4.18 9.06
N ALA A 143 5.20 3.08 8.82
CA ALA A 143 3.81 3.08 8.38
C ALA A 143 2.87 3.68 9.43
N ILE A 144 3.05 3.35 10.72
CA ILE A 144 2.26 3.93 11.82
C ILE A 144 2.50 5.43 11.94
N ILE A 145 3.77 5.88 11.90
CA ILE A 145 4.10 7.31 11.94
C ILE A 145 3.45 8.02 10.74
N GLY A 146 3.55 7.44 9.54
CA GLY A 146 2.87 7.97 8.37
C GLY A 146 1.37 8.11 8.61
N LEU A 147 0.69 7.05 9.02
CA LEU A 147 -0.75 7.09 9.26
C LEU A 147 -1.15 8.14 10.30
N ILE A 148 -0.39 8.29 11.39
CA ILE A 148 -0.63 9.34 12.40
C ILE A 148 -0.48 10.73 11.78
N LEU A 149 0.54 10.95 10.96
CA LEU A 149 0.72 12.23 10.27
C LEU A 149 -0.48 12.55 9.38
N PHE A 150 -0.93 11.57 8.59
CA PHE A 150 -2.07 11.73 7.69
C PHE A 150 -3.40 11.97 8.42
N THR A 151 -3.70 11.22 9.49
CA THR A 151 -5.03 11.30 10.13
C THR A 151 -5.14 12.33 11.24
N ALA A 152 -4.03 12.71 11.88
CA ALA A 152 -4.06 13.51 13.11
C ALA A 152 -3.23 14.81 13.05
N VAL A 153 -2.35 14.97 12.04
CA VAL A 153 -1.44 16.13 11.95
C VAL A 153 -1.68 16.95 10.68
N GLU A 154 -2.16 16.31 9.61
CA GLU A 154 -2.50 16.98 8.36
C GLU A 154 -3.62 17.99 8.58
N THR A 155 -3.39 19.22 8.13
CA THR A 155 -4.35 20.32 8.10
C THR A 155 -4.26 20.99 6.73
N GLU A 156 -5.24 21.83 6.39
CA GLU A 156 -5.24 22.56 5.11
C GLU A 156 -3.98 23.41 4.93
N ASP A 157 -3.46 24.02 6.01
CA ASP A 157 -2.29 24.89 5.98
C ASP A 157 -0.97 24.15 5.72
N ASN A 158 -0.87 22.89 6.15
CA ASN A 158 0.36 22.10 6.10
C ASN A 158 0.29 20.89 5.15
N TYR A 159 -0.85 20.71 4.47
CA TYR A 159 -1.18 19.57 3.61
C TYR A 159 -0.01 19.12 2.75
N TRP A 160 0.56 20.04 1.97
CA TRP A 160 1.61 19.73 1.01
C TRP A 160 2.90 19.18 1.63
N TYR A 161 3.24 19.55 2.87
CA TYR A 161 4.38 18.97 3.58
C TYR A 161 4.02 17.63 4.20
N ILE A 162 2.92 17.58 4.95
CA ILE A 162 2.53 16.42 5.74
C ILE A 162 2.12 15.26 4.83
N HIS A 163 1.34 15.54 3.79
CA HIS A 163 0.92 14.56 2.79
C HIS A 163 2.11 14.02 1.99
N SER A 164 3.05 14.88 1.61
CA SER A 164 4.30 14.44 0.95
C SER A 164 5.15 13.55 1.86
N LEU A 165 5.27 13.93 3.14
CA LEU A 165 6.02 13.15 4.13
C LEU A 165 5.33 11.80 4.38
N TRP A 166 4.01 11.75 4.44
CA TRP A 166 3.22 10.53 4.51
C TRP A 166 3.58 9.58 3.36
N HIS A 167 3.52 10.05 2.11
CA HIS A 167 3.89 9.26 0.93
C HIS A 167 5.31 8.71 0.99
N ILE A 168 6.27 9.50 1.50
CA ILE A 168 7.67 9.08 1.66
C ILE A 168 7.78 7.96 2.70
N LEU A 169 7.16 8.13 3.88
CA LEU A 169 7.19 7.14 4.96
C LEU A 169 6.51 5.84 4.54
N MET A 170 5.37 5.94 3.85
CA MET A 170 4.67 4.77 3.33
C MET A 170 5.52 4.03 2.30
N ALA A 171 6.10 4.73 1.32
CA ALA A 171 6.98 4.09 0.34
C ALA A 171 8.23 3.46 0.96
N ALA A 172 8.82 4.11 1.97
CA ALA A 172 9.97 3.57 2.71
C ALA A 172 9.59 2.30 3.50
N SER A 173 8.40 2.25 4.09
CA SER A 173 7.93 1.07 4.84
C SER A 173 7.89 -0.21 3.99
N ILE A 174 7.52 -0.10 2.72
CA ILE A 174 7.39 -1.24 1.79
C ILE A 174 8.71 -1.98 1.62
N LEU A 175 9.86 -1.29 1.70
CA LEU A 175 11.18 -1.91 1.61
C LEU A 175 11.43 -2.97 2.69
N PHE A 176 10.81 -2.81 3.85
CA PHE A 176 10.88 -3.77 4.96
C PHE A 176 9.83 -4.89 4.83
N PHE A 177 8.78 -4.68 4.06
CA PHE A 177 7.69 -5.63 3.88
C PHE A 177 7.91 -6.58 2.69
N ILE A 178 8.70 -6.18 1.69
CA ILE A 178 9.03 -7.06 0.57
C ILE A 178 9.79 -8.30 1.09
N PRO A 179 9.26 -9.52 0.88
CA PRO A 179 9.89 -10.73 1.32
C PRO A 179 11.17 -10.95 0.52
N LYS A 180 12.31 -10.75 1.18
CA LYS A 180 13.61 -11.14 0.63
C LYS A 180 13.62 -12.66 0.51
N LYS A 181 13.88 -13.18 -0.70
CA LYS A 181 14.36 -14.56 -0.84
C LYS A 181 15.78 -14.56 -0.27
N LEU A 182 15.91 -14.88 1.01
CA LEU A 182 17.19 -15.22 1.65
C LEU A 182 17.54 -16.66 1.29
#